data_AF-A0A7S9VU04-F1
#
_entry.id   AF-A0A7S9VU04-F1
#
_cell.length_a   1.000
_cell.length_b   1.000
_cell.length_c   1.000
_cell.angle_alpha   90.00
_cell.angle_beta   90.00
_cell.angle_gamma   90.00
#
_symmetry.space_group_name_H-M   'P 1'
#
loop_
_entity.id
_entity.type
_entity.pdbx_description
1 polymer ?
#
loop_
_entity_poly.entity_id
_entity_poly.type
_entity_poly.pdbx_seq_one_letter_code
_entity_poly.pdbx_strand_id
1 'polypeptide(L)'
;MRMIACLAALSLSAPALAATHGDDPCRNAPLPPEPWTSWNQSGTEAAAGEAASAPRLILGKPIVATLRPSAQVQYAVKPRHQQPKSYGGLFSLAIKTPARVGIGLSGSAWVDIVTGRSAVPSSAHGHGAACSGIAKIVWFDLPPGLHLIQLSNSAASQIRLMAADALANQPLPPKRDR
;
A
#
# COMPACT_ATOMS: atom_id res chain seq x y z
N MET A 1 -56.40 -61.51 -12.87
CA MET A 1 -55.01 -61.99 -12.89
C MET A 1 -54.13 -60.87 -12.33
N ARG A 2 -53.56 -61.06 -11.13
CA ARG A 2 -52.86 -60.02 -10.36
C ARG A 2 -51.36 -60.03 -10.72
N MET A 3 -50.82 -58.93 -11.23
CA MET A 3 -49.36 -58.74 -11.37
C MET A 3 -48.89 -57.74 -10.32
N ILE A 4 -48.07 -58.23 -9.40
CA ILE A 4 -47.34 -57.46 -8.39
C ILE A 4 -46.01 -57.06 -9.03
N ALA A 5 -45.78 -55.76 -9.21
CA ALA A 5 -44.51 -55.23 -9.70
C ALA A 5 -43.67 -54.74 -8.50
N CYS A 6 -42.56 -55.43 -8.24
CA CYS A 6 -41.55 -55.00 -7.27
C CYS A 6 -40.78 -53.78 -7.83
N LEU A 7 -40.93 -52.60 -7.21
CA LEU A 7 -40.02 -51.47 -7.43
C LEU A 7 -38.77 -51.66 -6.55
N ALA A 8 -37.64 -51.96 -7.18
CA ALA A 8 -36.33 -51.89 -6.55
C ALA A 8 -35.84 -50.43 -6.55
N ALA A 9 -35.71 -49.83 -5.36
CA ALA A 9 -35.17 -48.48 -5.19
C ALA A 9 -33.63 -48.52 -5.21
N LEU A 10 -33.00 -48.05 -6.29
CA LEU A 10 -31.56 -47.85 -6.37
C LEU A 10 -31.17 -46.58 -5.60
N SER A 11 -30.42 -46.73 -4.50
CA SER A 11 -29.82 -45.65 -3.74
C SER A 11 -28.50 -45.23 -4.39
N LEU A 12 -28.48 -44.08 -5.09
CA LEU A 12 -27.23 -43.50 -5.58
C LEU A 12 -26.49 -42.85 -4.40
N SER A 13 -25.35 -43.43 -4.02
CA SER A 13 -24.41 -42.82 -3.07
C SER A 13 -23.55 -41.81 -3.82
N ALA A 14 -23.75 -40.52 -3.57
CA ALA A 14 -22.88 -39.47 -4.11
C ALA A 14 -21.55 -39.46 -3.34
N PRO A 15 -20.38 -39.42 -4.02
CA PRO A 15 -19.10 -39.28 -3.35
C PRO A 15 -18.99 -37.85 -2.80
N ALA A 16 -18.71 -37.73 -1.50
CA ALA A 16 -18.33 -36.47 -0.89
C ALA A 16 -16.92 -36.10 -1.36
N LEU A 17 -16.81 -35.09 -2.22
CA LEU A 17 -15.53 -34.43 -2.52
C LEU A 17 -15.07 -33.72 -1.25
N ALA A 18 -14.12 -34.32 -0.54
CA ALA A 18 -13.39 -33.64 0.52
C ALA A 18 -12.58 -32.50 -0.12
N ALA A 19 -12.99 -31.25 0.15
CA ALA A 19 -12.20 -30.09 -0.21
C ALA A 19 -10.86 -30.16 0.55
N THR A 20 -9.78 -30.41 -0.18
CA THR A 20 -8.43 -30.22 0.34
C THR A 20 -8.25 -28.73 0.57
N HIS A 21 -8.34 -28.30 1.83
CA HIS A 21 -7.91 -26.97 2.23
C HIS A 21 -6.39 -26.95 2.06
N GLY A 22 -5.92 -26.47 0.90
CA GLY A 22 -4.51 -26.22 0.70
C GLY A 22 -4.00 -25.27 1.80
N ASP A 23 -2.84 -25.59 2.36
CA ASP A 23 -2.21 -24.73 3.35
C ASP A 23 -1.95 -23.34 2.74
N ASP A 24 -2.55 -22.30 3.33
CA ASP A 24 -2.25 -20.92 2.96
C ASP A 24 -0.76 -20.64 3.25
N PRO A 25 0.07 -20.41 2.22
CA PRO A 25 1.51 -20.22 2.39
C PRO A 25 1.85 -18.98 3.24
N CYS A 26 0.90 -18.08 3.45
CA CYS A 26 1.06 -16.87 4.26
C CYS A 26 0.57 -17.00 5.70
N ARG A 27 -0.01 -18.14 6.10
CA ARG A 27 -0.61 -18.34 7.44
C ARG A 27 0.33 -18.00 8.59
N ASN A 28 1.61 -18.38 8.48
CA ASN A 28 2.62 -18.21 9.52
C ASN A 28 3.75 -17.25 9.08
N ALA A 29 3.48 -16.36 8.13
CA ALA A 29 4.48 -15.42 7.67
C ALA A 29 4.93 -14.49 8.81
N PRO A 30 6.23 -14.20 8.93
CA PRO A 30 6.70 -13.25 9.92
C PRO A 30 6.16 -11.84 9.63
N LEU A 31 6.17 -10.98 10.65
CA LEU A 31 5.90 -9.56 10.44
C LEU A 31 6.88 -8.97 9.42
N PRO A 32 6.47 -7.92 8.68
CA PRO A 32 7.38 -7.23 7.78
C PRO A 32 8.61 -6.72 8.55
N PRO A 33 9.83 -6.84 7.98
CA PRO A 33 11.03 -6.34 8.63
C PRO A 33 11.02 -4.82 8.73
N GLU A 34 11.92 -4.25 9.53
CA GLU A 34 12.15 -2.80 9.53
C GLU A 34 12.45 -2.29 8.10
N PRO A 35 11.96 -1.09 7.72
CA PRO A 35 11.23 -0.14 8.55
C PRO A 35 9.70 -0.32 8.56
N TRP A 36 9.19 -1.52 8.23
CA TRP A 36 7.78 -1.79 7.96
C TRP A 36 7.05 -2.58 9.06
N THR A 37 7.66 -2.74 10.24
CA THR A 37 7.11 -3.54 11.35
C THR A 37 5.71 -3.12 11.77
N SER A 38 5.37 -1.84 11.59
CA SER A 38 4.05 -1.28 11.91
C SER A 38 3.02 -1.38 10.77
N TRP A 39 3.36 -1.92 9.59
CA TRP A 39 2.53 -1.90 8.38
C TRP A 39 1.06 -2.34 8.58
N ASN A 40 0.86 -3.37 9.40
CA ASN A 40 -0.46 -3.96 9.66
C ASN A 40 -1.29 -3.19 10.70
N GLN A 41 -0.75 -2.14 11.32
CA GLN A 41 -1.51 -1.29 12.24
C GLN A 41 -2.64 -0.55 11.51
N SER A 42 -3.66 -0.17 12.27
CA SER A 42 -4.88 0.39 11.72
C SER A 42 -4.92 1.91 11.88
N GLY A 43 -5.31 2.57 10.79
CA GLY A 43 -5.62 4.00 10.71
C GLY A 43 -6.35 4.22 9.39
N THR A 44 -7.22 5.23 9.32
CA THR A 44 -7.97 5.55 8.09
C THR A 44 -7.90 7.04 7.87
N GLU A 45 -7.76 7.45 6.60
CA GLU A 45 -7.73 8.86 6.24
C GLU A 45 -8.27 9.05 4.82
N ALA A 46 -8.92 10.17 4.56
CA ALA A 46 -9.36 10.53 3.21
C ALA A 46 -8.26 11.33 2.51
N ALA A 47 -7.84 10.89 1.31
CA ALA A 47 -6.87 11.65 0.53
C ALA A 47 -7.44 13.01 0.11
N ALA A 48 -6.60 14.03 0.01
CA ALA A 48 -7.03 15.33 -0.45
C ALA A 48 -7.06 15.42 -1.99
N GLY A 49 -7.94 16.28 -2.51
CA GLY A 49 -7.94 16.67 -3.91
C GLY A 49 -7.03 17.88 -4.18
N GLU A 50 -6.65 18.62 -3.15
CA GLU A 50 -5.85 19.85 -3.24
C GLU A 50 -4.72 19.83 -2.21
N ALA A 51 -3.58 20.44 -2.54
CA ALA A 51 -2.40 20.42 -1.67
C ALA A 51 -2.64 21.08 -0.31
N ALA A 52 -3.46 22.13 -0.26
CA ALA A 52 -3.75 22.87 0.97
C ALA A 52 -4.52 22.05 2.02
N SER A 53 -5.26 21.02 1.59
CA SER A 53 -6.02 20.13 2.46
C SER A 53 -5.38 18.75 2.65
N ALA A 54 -4.14 18.57 2.16
CA ALA A 54 -3.45 17.28 2.17
C ALA A 54 -3.19 16.77 3.60
N PRO A 55 -3.84 15.68 4.03
CA PRO A 55 -3.64 15.13 5.37
C PRO A 55 -2.20 14.69 5.56
N ARG A 56 -1.72 14.82 6.80
CA ARG A 56 -0.33 14.53 7.14
C ARG A 56 -0.11 13.04 7.35
N LEU A 57 0.83 12.47 6.61
CA LEU A 57 1.43 11.19 6.95
C LEU A 57 2.42 11.37 8.09
N ILE A 58 2.44 10.40 9.00
CA ILE A 58 3.42 10.31 10.08
C ILE A 58 4.33 9.13 9.74
N LEU A 59 5.65 9.37 9.75
CA LEU A 59 6.62 8.30 9.52
C LEU A 59 6.36 7.13 10.48
N GLY A 60 6.38 5.91 9.96
CA GLY A 60 6.14 4.71 10.76
C GLY A 60 4.66 4.36 10.95
N LYS A 61 3.71 5.26 10.64
CA LYS A 61 2.28 5.02 10.88
C LYS A 61 1.55 4.75 9.57
N PRO A 62 1.05 3.52 9.34
CA PRO A 62 0.25 3.23 8.17
C PRO A 62 -1.16 3.83 8.29
N ILE A 63 -1.76 4.07 7.14
CA ILE A 63 -3.18 4.37 6.99
C ILE A 63 -3.77 3.52 5.87
N VAL A 64 -5.06 3.23 5.93
CA VAL A 64 -5.86 2.86 4.77
C VAL A 64 -6.48 4.16 4.23
N ALA A 65 -5.92 4.63 3.12
CA ALA A 65 -6.35 5.85 2.46
C ALA A 65 -7.59 5.61 1.61
N THR A 66 -8.62 6.44 1.77
CA THR A 66 -9.71 6.56 0.79
C THR A 66 -9.29 7.57 -0.28
N LEU A 67 -9.05 7.09 -1.49
CA LEU A 67 -8.62 7.88 -2.64
C LEU A 67 -9.81 8.54 -3.34
N ARG A 68 -9.51 9.60 -4.10
CA ARG A 68 -10.48 10.34 -4.91
C ARG A 68 -10.42 9.90 -6.36
N PRO A 69 -11.53 10.02 -7.13
CA PRO A 69 -11.46 9.94 -8.58
C PRO A 69 -10.38 10.87 -9.11
N SER A 70 -9.51 10.40 -10.01
CA SER A 70 -8.33 11.14 -10.46
C SER A 70 -8.65 12.49 -11.09
N ALA A 71 -9.87 12.65 -11.63
CA ALA A 71 -10.36 13.91 -12.20
C ALA A 71 -10.66 14.99 -11.13
N GLN A 72 -10.72 14.60 -9.85
CA GLN A 72 -10.95 15.48 -8.71
C GLN A 72 -9.66 15.82 -7.94
N VAL A 73 -8.50 15.46 -8.49
CA VAL A 73 -7.20 15.69 -7.86
C VAL A 73 -6.41 16.73 -8.67
N GLN A 74 -6.12 17.85 -8.02
CA GLN A 74 -5.29 18.93 -8.55
C GLN A 74 -3.83 18.66 -8.18
N TYR A 75 -3.17 17.84 -9.00
CA TYR A 75 -1.76 17.52 -8.81
C TYR A 75 -0.88 18.77 -8.96
N ALA A 76 0.03 18.98 -8.00
CA ALA A 76 0.98 20.09 -8.00
C ALA A 76 2.01 19.97 -9.14
N VAL A 77 2.36 18.74 -9.52
CA VAL A 77 3.13 18.44 -10.74
C VAL A 77 2.38 17.39 -11.54
N LYS A 78 2.54 17.41 -12.87
CA LYS A 78 1.97 16.38 -13.76
C LYS A 78 2.38 14.99 -13.25
N PRO A 79 1.43 14.09 -12.93
CA PRO A 79 1.79 12.75 -12.50
C PRO A 79 2.57 12.02 -13.58
N ARG A 80 3.50 11.15 -13.15
CA ARG A 80 4.28 10.34 -14.09
C ARG A 80 3.39 9.45 -14.98
N HIS A 81 2.26 8.99 -14.44
CA HIS A 81 1.26 8.24 -15.17
C HIS A 81 -0.13 8.46 -14.58
N GLN A 82 -1.14 8.54 -15.45
CA GLN A 82 -2.54 8.70 -15.08
C GLN A 82 -3.43 8.20 -16.22
N GLN A 83 -4.31 7.25 -15.92
CA GLN A 83 -5.36 6.79 -16.82
C GLN A 83 -6.72 7.39 -16.44
N PRO A 84 -7.66 7.51 -17.40
CA PRO A 84 -9.05 7.81 -17.10
C PRO A 84 -9.66 6.81 -16.12
N LYS A 85 -10.66 7.24 -15.34
CA LYS A 85 -11.38 6.40 -14.37
C LYS A 85 -10.48 5.72 -13.32
N SER A 86 -9.29 6.28 -13.07
CA SER A 86 -8.42 5.87 -11.99
C SER A 86 -8.67 6.71 -10.72
N TYR A 87 -8.04 6.33 -9.63
CA TYR A 87 -8.05 7.02 -8.35
C TYR A 87 -6.68 7.59 -8.03
N GLY A 88 -6.67 8.62 -7.18
CA GLY A 88 -5.46 9.26 -6.68
C GLY A 88 -5.76 10.13 -5.48
N GLY A 89 -4.77 10.89 -5.05
CA GLY A 89 -4.94 11.86 -3.98
C GLY A 89 -3.62 12.35 -3.43
N LEU A 90 -3.73 13.36 -2.55
CA LEU A 90 -2.60 14.11 -2.03
C LEU A 90 -2.47 13.90 -0.52
N PHE A 91 -1.22 13.82 -0.07
CA PHE A 91 -0.83 13.76 1.34
C PHE A 91 0.36 14.68 1.59
N SER A 92 0.55 15.12 2.83
CA SER A 92 1.74 15.87 3.23
C SER A 92 2.65 15.04 4.12
N LEU A 93 3.95 15.25 4.00
CA LEU A 93 4.96 14.61 4.85
C LEU A 93 6.00 15.64 5.25
N ALA A 94 6.25 15.78 6.55
CA ALA A 94 7.30 16.66 7.06
C ALA A 94 8.52 15.86 7.49
N ILE A 95 9.69 16.28 7.00
CA ILE A 95 10.98 15.68 7.28
C ILE A 95 11.81 16.69 8.09
N LYS A 96 12.29 16.29 9.26
CA LYS A 96 13.07 17.18 10.16
C LYS A 96 14.56 17.16 9.84
N THR A 97 15.07 15.99 9.50
CA THR A 97 16.48 15.74 9.16
C THR A 97 16.52 15.03 7.82
N PRO A 98 17.57 15.24 6.99
CA PRO A 98 17.67 14.53 5.71
C PRO A 98 17.48 13.02 5.93
N ALA A 99 16.60 12.40 5.14
CA ALA A 99 16.21 11.01 5.33
C ALA A 99 15.93 10.32 4.00
N ARG A 100 16.26 9.04 3.91
CA ARG A 100 15.82 8.17 2.83
C ARG A 100 14.47 7.58 3.19
N VAL A 101 13.42 8.02 2.51
CA VAL A 101 12.02 7.67 2.85
C VAL A 101 11.44 6.74 1.81
N GLY A 102 10.89 5.62 2.27
CA GLY A 102 10.11 4.68 1.48
C GLY A 102 8.62 5.01 1.58
N ILE A 103 7.93 5.02 0.44
CA ILE A 103 6.48 5.06 0.36
C ILE A 103 5.99 3.66 -0.01
N GLY A 104 5.48 2.94 0.99
CA GLY A 104 4.93 1.59 0.85
C GLY A 104 3.44 1.63 0.55
N LEU A 105 2.99 0.78 -0.40
CA LEU A 105 1.61 0.69 -0.88
C LEU A 105 1.13 -0.78 -0.89
N SER A 106 -0.12 -1.03 -0.50
CA SER A 106 -0.72 -2.37 -0.62
C SER A 106 -1.23 -2.71 -2.02
N GLY A 107 -1.22 -1.75 -2.93
CA GLY A 107 -1.75 -1.91 -4.27
C GLY A 107 -0.98 -1.10 -5.30
N SER A 108 -1.40 -1.23 -6.56
CA SER A 108 -0.80 -0.47 -7.66
C SER A 108 -1.23 0.99 -7.59
N ALA A 109 -0.24 1.88 -7.52
CA ALA A 109 -0.34 3.30 -7.80
C ALA A 109 1.04 3.84 -8.19
N TRP A 110 1.06 5.02 -8.79
CA TRP A 110 2.26 5.81 -8.97
C TRP A 110 2.45 6.74 -7.78
N VAL A 111 3.70 6.98 -7.42
CA VAL A 111 4.09 7.86 -6.30
C VAL A 111 5.01 8.92 -6.88
N ASP A 112 4.60 10.17 -6.78
CA ASP A 112 5.46 11.32 -7.01
C ASP A 112 5.59 12.10 -5.69
N ILE A 113 6.79 12.57 -5.35
CA ILE A 113 6.99 13.50 -4.23
C ILE A 113 7.34 14.87 -4.80
N VAL A 114 6.70 15.92 -4.30
CA VAL A 114 6.93 17.31 -4.70
C VAL A 114 7.52 18.08 -3.53
N THR A 115 8.63 18.78 -3.79
CA THR A 115 9.23 19.72 -2.84
C THR A 115 9.21 21.10 -3.46
N GLY A 116 8.52 22.04 -2.82
CA GLY A 116 8.22 23.34 -3.41
C GLY A 116 7.39 23.18 -4.69
N ARG A 117 8.02 23.35 -5.86
CA ARG A 117 7.37 23.26 -7.18
C ARG A 117 7.91 22.14 -8.07
N SER A 118 8.79 21.29 -7.55
CA SER A 118 9.53 20.31 -8.35
C SER A 118 9.33 18.90 -7.83
N ALA A 119 9.19 17.96 -8.77
CA ALA A 119 9.20 16.54 -8.46
C ALA A 119 10.58 16.12 -7.97
N VAL A 120 10.64 15.32 -6.91
CA VAL A 120 11.83 14.65 -6.41
C VAL A 120 11.99 13.32 -7.16
N PRO A 121 13.15 13.04 -7.78
CA PRO A 121 13.41 11.74 -8.37
C PRO A 121 13.34 10.63 -7.33
N SER A 122 12.78 9.48 -7.71
CA SER A 122 12.91 8.28 -6.87
C SER A 122 14.33 7.72 -6.98
N SER A 123 14.86 7.21 -5.88
CA SER A 123 16.19 6.60 -5.81
C SER A 123 16.15 5.07 -5.96
N ALA A 124 15.01 4.44 -5.67
CA ALA A 124 14.81 3.01 -5.90
C ALA A 124 13.32 2.62 -5.89
N HIS A 125 13.03 1.43 -6.42
CA HIS A 125 11.72 0.78 -6.34
C HIS A 125 11.89 -0.68 -5.88
N GLY A 126 10.88 -1.22 -5.21
CA GLY A 126 10.88 -2.61 -4.77
C GLY A 126 9.51 -3.10 -4.30
N HIS A 127 9.50 -4.29 -3.70
CA HIS A 127 8.34 -4.90 -3.08
C HIS A 127 8.64 -5.14 -1.59
N GLY A 128 7.61 -5.34 -0.77
CA GLY A 128 7.84 -5.83 0.59
C GLY A 128 8.25 -7.30 0.60
N ALA A 129 8.57 -7.79 1.80
CA ALA A 129 8.78 -9.21 2.01
C ALA A 129 7.54 -10.02 1.56
N ALA A 130 7.75 -11.27 1.16
CA ALA A 130 6.65 -12.18 0.83
C ALA A 130 5.63 -12.20 1.97
N CYS A 131 4.33 -12.25 1.63
CA CYS A 131 3.22 -12.24 2.58
C CYS A 131 3.08 -10.98 3.46
N SER A 132 3.88 -9.93 3.26
CA SER A 132 3.76 -8.66 4.01
C SER A 132 2.51 -7.84 3.67
N GLY A 133 1.93 -8.06 2.49
CA GLY A 133 0.87 -7.20 1.93
C GLY A 133 1.35 -5.85 1.38
N ILE A 134 2.66 -5.60 1.32
CA ILE A 134 3.25 -4.42 0.66
C ILE A 134 3.53 -4.77 -0.81
N ALA A 135 2.65 -4.32 -1.70
CA ALA A 135 2.75 -4.58 -3.13
C ALA A 135 3.82 -3.73 -3.83
N LYS A 136 4.14 -2.54 -3.31
CA LYS A 136 5.13 -1.65 -3.91
C LYS A 136 5.77 -0.75 -2.87
N ILE A 137 7.06 -0.49 -3.03
CA ILE A 137 7.82 0.51 -2.28
C ILE A 137 8.53 1.41 -3.28
N VAL A 138 8.42 2.73 -3.09
CA VAL A 138 9.20 3.73 -3.82
C VAL A 138 10.04 4.54 -2.85
N TRP A 139 11.34 4.60 -3.07
CA TRP A 139 12.29 5.29 -2.21
C TRP A 139 12.66 6.66 -2.77
N PHE A 140 12.81 7.63 -1.89
CA PHE A 140 13.24 8.99 -2.18
C PHE A 140 14.24 9.46 -1.13
N ASP A 141 15.23 10.24 -1.55
CA ASP A 141 16.12 10.95 -0.63
C ASP A 141 15.54 12.35 -0.41
N LEU A 142 15.06 12.63 0.80
CA LEU A 142 14.31 13.85 1.12
C LEU A 142 15.15 14.78 2.02
N PRO A 143 15.30 16.06 1.65
CA PRO A 143 15.86 17.07 2.55
C PRO A 143 14.87 17.40 3.67
N PRO A 144 15.29 18.12 4.72
CA PRO A 144 14.36 18.71 5.68
C PRO A 144 13.35 19.62 4.99
N GLY A 145 12.09 19.54 5.40
CA GLY A 145 11.02 20.36 4.84
C GLY A 145 9.66 19.69 4.84
N LEU A 146 8.70 20.38 4.22
CA LEU A 146 7.37 19.85 3.93
C LEU A 146 7.34 19.39 2.48
N HIS A 147 6.93 18.15 2.28
CA HIS A 147 6.79 17.53 0.98
C HIS A 147 5.33 17.15 0.73
N LEU A 148 4.91 17.25 -0.52
CA LEU A 148 3.62 16.76 -0.98
C LEU A 148 3.83 15.39 -1.63
N ILE A 149 3.08 14.39 -1.21
CA ILE A 149 3.03 13.07 -1.83
C ILE A 149 1.80 13.05 -2.72
N GLN A 150 2.00 12.68 -3.99
CA GLN A 150 0.94 12.49 -4.96
C GLN A 150 0.82 11.01 -5.28
N LEU A 151 -0.34 10.42 -4.98
CA LEU A 151 -0.72 9.12 -5.50
C LEU A 151 -1.56 9.30 -6.75
N SER A 152 -1.21 8.62 -7.83
CA SER A 152 -2.00 8.63 -9.07
C SER A 152 -2.17 7.23 -9.64
N ASN A 153 -3.15 7.09 -10.53
CA ASN A 153 -3.36 5.88 -11.32
C ASN A 153 -3.54 4.60 -10.48
N SER A 154 -4.25 4.70 -9.35
CA SER A 154 -4.71 3.51 -8.66
C SER A 154 -6.00 2.99 -9.30
N ALA A 155 -6.13 1.67 -9.43
CA ALA A 155 -7.38 1.05 -9.86
C ALA A 155 -8.42 0.97 -8.73
N ALA A 156 -7.97 0.95 -7.47
CA ALA A 156 -8.81 0.86 -6.29
C ALA A 156 -9.03 2.24 -5.66
N SER A 157 -10.22 2.46 -5.08
CA SER A 157 -10.52 3.66 -4.30
C SER A 157 -9.96 3.61 -2.88
N GLN A 158 -9.37 2.49 -2.46
CA GLN A 158 -8.72 2.34 -1.17
C GLN A 158 -7.34 1.71 -1.33
N ILE A 159 -6.37 2.23 -0.58
CA ILE A 159 -5.00 1.72 -0.58
C ILE A 159 -4.38 1.90 0.81
N ARG A 160 -3.71 0.86 1.32
CA ARG A 160 -2.86 1.04 2.49
C ARG A 160 -1.58 1.74 2.07
N LEU A 161 -1.21 2.77 2.81
CA LEU A 161 -0.10 3.66 2.56
C LEU A 161 0.69 3.85 3.85
N MET A 162 2.00 3.78 3.77
CA MET A 162 2.90 4.11 4.88
C MET A 162 4.14 4.81 4.34
N ALA A 163 4.51 5.94 4.96
CA ALA A 163 5.83 6.52 4.78
C ALA A 163 6.75 5.99 5.89
N ALA A 164 7.94 5.52 5.53
CA ALA A 164 8.89 4.93 6.46
C ALA A 164 10.30 5.49 6.21
N ASP A 165 11.00 5.89 7.26
CA ASP A 165 12.43 6.21 7.18
C ASP A 165 13.21 4.90 7.07
N ALA A 166 14.15 4.80 6.11
CA ALA A 166 15.01 3.64 5.94
C ALA A 166 15.79 3.27 7.20
N LEU A 167 16.08 4.26 8.06
CA LEU A 167 16.81 4.08 9.31
C LEU A 167 15.89 4.01 10.54
N ALA A 168 14.56 3.93 10.36
CA ALA A 168 13.64 3.80 11.48
C ALA A 168 14.01 2.60 12.36
N ASN A 169 14.11 2.84 13.67
CA ASN A 169 14.46 1.86 14.70
C ASN A 169 15.81 1.14 14.46
N GLN A 170 16.65 1.63 13.55
CA GLN A 170 18.02 1.15 13.40
C GLN A 170 18.95 1.90 14.35
N PRO A 171 19.99 1.25 14.89
CA PRO A 171 21.06 1.95 15.58
C PRO A 171 21.60 3.07 14.68
N LEU A 172 21.71 4.28 15.22
CA LEU A 172 22.33 5.38 14.48
C LEU A 172 23.74 4.96 14.05
N PRO A 173 24.15 5.22 12.80
CA PRO A 173 25.52 4.98 12.40
C PRO A 173 26.46 5.76 13.35
N PRO A 174 27.62 5.19 13.70
CA PRO A 174 28.57 5.85 14.60
C PRO A 174 28.91 7.23 14.07
N LYS A 175 28.94 8.23 14.96
CA LYS A 175 29.30 9.60 14.62
C LYS A 175 30.70 9.58 14.03
N ARG A 176 30.85 9.96 12.75
CA ARG A 176 32.18 10.15 12.17
C ARG A 176 32.75 11.43 12.75
N ASP A 177 33.72 11.29 13.65
CA ASP A 177 34.54 12.40 14.09
C ASP A 177 35.29 12.94 12.87
N ARG A 178 35.13 14.24 12.60
CA ARG A 178 35.80 14.95 11.51
C ARG A 178 37.01 15.67 12.08
#